data_AF-A0A5B7E019-F1
#
_entry.id   AF-A0A5B7E019-F1
#
_cell.length_a   1.000
_cell.length_b   1.000
_cell.length_c   1.000
_cell.angle_alpha   90.00
_cell.angle_beta   90.00
_cell.angle_gamma   90.00
#
_symmetry.space_group_name_H-M   'P 1'
#
loop_
_entity.id
_entity.type
_entity.pdbx_description
1 polymer ?
#
loop_
_entity_poly.entity_id
_entity_poly.type
_entity_poly.pdbx_seq_one_letter_code
_entity_poly.pdbx_strand_id
1 'polypeptide(L)'
;MGNVNKTMMEVTRKNQEFMLETQRVQVRVGSRMCLDLCTTLPCFPNLRWVTFVIHIKSITSKLERQIHMQNEMREKMMSMQIARSRELLYWFGSFYVVAAIGMITGFRRTRKPGTLVPLLPLSFILAYQADLAYGSKLNRIKMEAENILMFERDLVSVPMGVPTPSTIDEARERQEENKRLNKVHEVFI
;
A
#
# COMPACT_ATOMS: atom_id res chain seq x y z
N MET A 1 -8.36 12.49 -7.18
CA MET A 1 -7.59 11.48 -6.42
C MET A 1 -8.04 10.02 -6.66
N GLY A 2 -9.30 9.74 -7.05
CA GLY A 2 -9.78 8.35 -7.21
C GLY A 2 -9.18 7.53 -8.37
N ASN A 3 -8.62 8.18 -9.41
CA ASN A 3 -8.08 7.46 -10.57
C ASN A 3 -6.71 6.80 -10.29
N VAL A 4 -5.90 7.40 -9.41
CA VAL A 4 -4.57 6.89 -9.03
C VAL A 4 -4.68 5.66 -8.11
N ASN A 5 -5.68 5.65 -7.22
CA ASN A 5 -5.93 4.48 -6.37
C ASN A 5 -6.44 3.29 -7.19
N LYS A 6 -7.24 3.53 -8.23
CA LYS A 6 -7.70 2.49 -9.15
C LYS A 6 -6.56 1.88 -9.95
N THR A 7 -5.65 2.71 -10.49
CA THR A 7 -4.49 2.21 -11.24
C THR A 7 -3.51 1.44 -10.34
N MET A 8 -3.28 1.90 -9.10
CA MET A 8 -2.40 1.18 -8.18
C MET A 8 -2.99 -0.15 -7.70
N MET A 9 -4.29 -0.22 -7.43
CA MET A 9 -4.98 -1.48 -7.10
C MET A 9 -5.01 -2.43 -8.30
N GLU A 10 -5.18 -1.92 -9.52
CA GLU A 10 -5.14 -2.73 -10.75
C GLU A 10 -3.73 -3.31 -11.00
N VAL A 11 -2.68 -2.52 -10.80
CA VAL A 11 -1.30 -2.98 -10.89
C VAL A 11 -1.00 -4.02 -9.81
N THR A 12 -1.47 -3.80 -8.58
CA THR A 12 -1.31 -4.76 -7.48
C THR A 12 -2.03 -6.07 -7.78
N ARG A 13 -3.25 -5.99 -8.32
CA ARG A 13 -4.05 -7.16 -8.74
C ARG A 13 -3.37 -7.94 -9.86
N LYS A 14 -2.88 -7.26 -10.91
CA LYS A 14 -2.16 -7.92 -12.01
C LYS A 14 -0.86 -8.57 -11.53
N ASN A 15 -0.16 -7.96 -10.57
CA ASN A 15 1.02 -8.56 -9.96
C ASN A 15 0.67 -9.78 -9.08
N GLN A 16 -0.46 -9.75 -8.37
CA GLN A 16 -0.97 -10.91 -7.61
C GLN A 16 -1.44 -12.04 -8.54
N GLU A 17 -2.15 -11.72 -9.63
CA GLU A 17 -2.55 -12.67 -10.65
C GLU A 17 -1.33 -13.29 -11.32
N PHE A 18 -0.30 -12.50 -11.62
CA PHE A 18 0.96 -13.00 -12.15
C PHE A 18 1.69 -13.94 -11.18
N MET A 19 1.69 -13.62 -9.88
CA MET A 19 2.24 -14.49 -8.83
C MET A 19 1.46 -15.81 -8.69
N LEU A 20 0.13 -15.75 -8.72
CA LEU A 20 -0.75 -16.93 -8.63
C LEU A 20 -0.70 -17.79 -9.90
N GLU A 21 -0.58 -17.18 -11.08
CA GLU A 21 -0.33 -17.90 -12.33
C GLU A 21 1.05 -18.53 -12.34
N THR A 22 2.06 -17.84 -11.83
CA THR A 22 3.40 -18.42 -11.65
C THR A 22 3.33 -19.63 -10.71
N GLN A 23 2.57 -19.55 -9.61
CA GLN A 23 2.37 -20.67 -8.68
C GLN A 23 1.55 -21.82 -9.30
N ARG A 24 0.53 -21.52 -10.12
CA ARG A 24 -0.22 -22.54 -10.89
C ARG A 24 0.64 -23.21 -11.96
N VAL A 25 1.53 -22.46 -12.63
CA VAL A 25 2.51 -23.01 -13.57
C VAL A 25 3.52 -23.89 -12.83
N GLN A 26 3.98 -23.51 -11.63
CA GLN A 26 4.83 -24.36 -10.78
C GLN A 26 4.19 -25.72 -10.47
N VAL A 27 2.92 -25.75 -10.05
CA VAL A 27 2.19 -27.01 -9.73
C VAL A 27 1.90 -27.82 -11.00
N ARG A 28 1.52 -27.15 -12.10
CA ARG A 28 1.20 -27.82 -13.38
C ARG A 28 2.44 -28.38 -14.09
N VAL A 29 3.58 -27.71 -13.98
CA VAL A 29 4.87 -28.19 -14.51
C VAL A 29 5.44 -29.27 -13.58
N GLY A 30 5.29 -29.15 -12.27
CA GLY A 30 5.62 -30.23 -11.32
C GLY A 30 4.85 -31.53 -11.62
N SER A 31 3.55 -31.46 -11.90
CA SER A 31 2.73 -32.63 -12.25
C SER A 31 2.94 -33.15 -13.68
N ARG A 32 3.13 -32.29 -14.70
CA ARG A 32 3.40 -32.77 -16.08
C ARG A 32 4.81 -33.32 -16.25
N MET A 33 5.79 -32.78 -15.54
CA MET A 33 7.18 -33.29 -15.60
C MET A 33 7.32 -34.67 -14.95
N CYS A 34 6.38 -35.09 -14.09
CA CYS A 34 6.31 -36.48 -13.61
C CYS A 34 5.51 -37.40 -14.55
N LEU A 35 4.46 -36.90 -15.23
CA LEU A 35 3.62 -37.75 -16.09
C LEU A 35 4.19 -38.00 -17.50
N ASP A 36 4.90 -37.05 -18.12
CA ASP A 36 5.41 -37.22 -19.49
C ASP A 36 6.81 -37.90 -19.55
N LEU A 37 7.39 -38.25 -18.40
CA LEU A 37 8.78 -38.73 -18.31
C LEU A 37 8.92 -40.24 -18.12
N CYS A 38 7.81 -40.98 -18.03
CA CYS A 38 7.84 -42.41 -17.73
C CYS A 38 7.72 -43.32 -18.96
N THR A 39 7.38 -42.79 -20.15
CA THR A 39 6.98 -43.65 -21.28
C THR A 39 7.84 -43.60 -22.53
N THR A 40 8.62 -42.56 -22.83
CA THR A 40 9.39 -42.55 -24.10
C THR A 40 10.64 -41.67 -24.06
N LEU A 41 11.79 -42.12 -23.55
CA LEU A 41 13.15 -41.81 -24.06
C LEU A 41 14.24 -42.09 -23.00
N PRO A 42 15.13 -43.07 -23.21
CA PRO A 42 16.40 -43.14 -22.51
C PRO A 42 17.43 -42.20 -23.17
N CYS A 43 18.39 -41.71 -22.38
CA CYS A 43 19.67 -41.13 -22.80
C CYS A 43 19.68 -39.71 -23.42
N PHE A 44 19.66 -38.66 -22.59
CA PHE A 44 20.55 -37.48 -22.73
C PHE A 44 20.49 -36.64 -21.42
N PRO A 45 21.36 -36.89 -20.43
CA PRO A 45 21.28 -36.25 -19.10
C PRO A 45 21.58 -34.74 -19.11
N ASN A 46 22.35 -34.26 -20.09
CA ASN A 46 22.94 -32.92 -20.07
C ASN A 46 22.00 -31.83 -20.60
N LEU A 47 21.22 -32.09 -21.66
CA LEU A 47 20.30 -31.10 -22.23
C LEU A 47 19.11 -30.82 -21.30
N ARG A 48 18.60 -31.83 -20.59
CA ARG A 48 17.47 -31.67 -19.65
C ARG A 48 17.85 -30.88 -18.41
N TRP A 49 19.08 -31.06 -17.90
CA TRP A 49 19.68 -30.22 -16.87
C TRP A 49 19.86 -28.78 -17.35
N VAL A 50 20.31 -28.57 -18.58
CA VAL A 50 20.49 -27.23 -19.17
C VAL A 50 19.14 -26.52 -19.33
N THR A 51 18.09 -27.17 -19.85
CA THR A 51 16.75 -26.56 -19.97
C THR A 51 16.11 -26.27 -18.60
N PHE A 52 16.28 -27.16 -17.62
CA PHE A 52 15.81 -26.94 -16.24
C PHE A 52 16.56 -25.77 -15.57
N VAL A 53 17.89 -25.71 -15.68
CA VAL A 53 18.71 -24.60 -15.15
C VAL A 53 18.41 -23.27 -15.84
N ILE A 54 18.18 -23.27 -17.17
CA ILE A 54 17.77 -22.06 -17.91
C ILE A 54 16.39 -21.57 -17.45
N HIS A 55 15.44 -22.48 -17.20
CA HIS A 55 14.12 -22.14 -16.69
C HIS A 55 14.19 -21.61 -15.25
N ILE A 56 14.94 -22.26 -14.35
CA ILE A 56 15.18 -21.79 -12.98
C ILE A 56 15.82 -20.40 -13.00
N LYS A 57 16.84 -20.17 -13.84
CA LYS A 57 17.52 -18.86 -13.97
C LYS A 57 16.59 -17.76 -14.49
N SER A 58 15.66 -18.08 -15.41
CA SER A 58 14.62 -17.18 -15.88
C SER A 58 13.62 -16.81 -14.77
N ILE A 59 13.23 -17.77 -13.92
CA ILE A 59 12.33 -17.54 -12.78
C ILE A 59 13.00 -16.66 -11.72
N THR A 60 14.25 -16.94 -11.35
CA THR A 60 15.01 -16.16 -10.36
C THR A 60 15.14 -14.69 -10.79
N SER A 61 15.48 -14.43 -12.07
CA SER A 61 15.61 -13.05 -12.57
C SER A 61 14.29 -12.26 -12.55
N LYS A 62 13.14 -12.93 -12.71
CA LYS A 62 11.81 -12.30 -12.62
C LYS A 62 11.43 -12.00 -11.17
N LEU A 63 11.81 -12.86 -10.22
CA LEU A 63 11.56 -12.64 -8.79
C LEU A 63 12.46 -11.53 -8.21
N GLU A 64 13.74 -11.50 -8.57
CA GLU A 64 14.68 -10.45 -8.16
C GLU A 64 14.17 -9.05 -8.55
N ARG A 65 13.65 -8.90 -9.77
CA ARG A 65 13.07 -7.64 -10.25
C ARG A 65 11.81 -7.25 -9.49
N GLN A 66 10.97 -8.21 -9.12
CA GLN A 66 9.75 -7.94 -8.34
C GLN A 66 10.09 -7.48 -6.92
N ILE A 67 11.07 -8.09 -6.27
CA ILE A 67 11.54 -7.69 -4.94
C ILE A 67 12.18 -6.30 -5.00
N HIS A 68 13.03 -6.04 -6.00
CA HIS A 68 13.65 -4.74 -6.19
C HIS A 68 12.61 -3.63 -6.38
N MET A 69 11.61 -3.86 -7.24
CA MET A 69 10.50 -2.93 -7.45
C MET A 69 9.70 -2.68 -6.16
N GLN A 70 9.44 -3.72 -5.35
CA GLN A 70 8.74 -3.56 -4.08
C GLN A 70 9.52 -2.71 -3.07
N ASN A 71 10.84 -2.91 -2.99
CA ASN A 71 11.70 -2.11 -2.12
C ASN A 71 11.73 -0.65 -2.57
N GLU A 72 11.89 -0.40 -3.88
CA GLU A 72 11.83 0.96 -4.42
C GLU A 72 10.49 1.63 -4.16
N MET A 73 9.37 0.92 -4.35
CA MET A 73 8.04 1.47 -4.10
C MET A 73 7.84 1.78 -2.61
N ARG A 74 8.35 0.93 -1.71
CA ARG A 74 8.32 1.19 -0.26
C ARG A 74 9.11 2.45 0.09
N GLU A 75 10.31 2.61 -0.46
CA GLU A 75 11.14 3.79 -0.24
C GLU A 75 10.48 5.06 -0.80
N LYS A 76 9.89 4.98 -2.01
CA LYS A 76 9.14 6.08 -2.64
C LYS A 76 7.91 6.47 -1.82
N MET A 77 7.18 5.50 -1.27
CA MET A 77 6.03 5.76 -0.40
C MET A 77 6.44 6.40 0.93
N MET A 78 7.58 6.00 1.50
CA MET A 78 8.12 6.63 2.70
C MET A 78 8.60 8.06 2.42
N SER A 79 9.32 8.28 1.31
CA SER A 79 9.83 9.60 0.96
C SER A 79 8.70 10.59 0.64
N MET A 80 7.63 10.13 -0.04
CA MET A 80 6.43 10.94 -0.29
C MET A 80 5.75 11.39 1.01
N GLN A 81 5.69 10.53 2.03
CA GLN A 81 5.12 10.91 3.33
C GLN A 81 5.92 12.02 4.01
N ILE A 82 7.26 11.92 4.01
CA ILE A 82 8.13 12.95 4.57
C ILE A 82 8.00 14.26 3.78
N ALA A 83 7.97 14.19 2.45
CA ALA A 83 7.78 15.35 1.60
C ALA A 83 6.45 16.06 1.87
N ARG A 84 5.36 15.28 2.04
CA ARG A 84 4.05 15.81 2.38
C ARG A 84 4.03 16.54 3.71
N SER A 85 4.67 15.98 4.75
CA SER A 85 4.77 16.62 6.06
C SER A 85 5.54 17.94 6.00
N ARG A 86 6.63 18.00 5.22
CA ARG A 86 7.40 19.24 5.02
C ARG A 86 6.60 20.32 4.33
N GLU A 87 5.84 19.96 3.29
CA GLU A 87 5.05 20.95 2.58
C GLU A 87 3.89 21.49 3.41
N LEU A 88 3.23 20.62 4.20
CA LEU A 88 2.22 21.08 5.17
C LEU A 88 2.81 22.05 6.20
N LEU A 89 4.05 21.82 6.65
CA LEU A 89 4.72 22.73 7.57
C LEU A 89 4.99 24.10 6.94
N TYR A 90 5.45 24.17 5.69
CA TYR A 90 5.67 25.45 5.02
C TYR A 90 4.35 26.20 4.80
N TRP A 91 3.32 25.49 4.33
CA TRP A 91 2.00 26.07 4.14
C TRP A 91 1.42 26.61 5.45
N PHE A 92 1.40 25.81 6.52
CA PHE A 92 0.87 26.21 7.82
C PHE A 92 1.74 27.25 8.52
N GLY A 93 3.06 27.19 8.33
CA GLY A 93 4.01 28.17 8.84
C GLY A 93 3.79 29.55 8.25
N SER A 94 3.52 29.66 6.95
CA SER A 94 3.18 30.94 6.31
C SER A 94 1.92 31.56 6.92
N PHE A 95 0.87 30.75 7.12
CA PHE A 95 -0.37 31.18 7.76
C PHE A 95 -0.13 31.60 9.22
N TYR A 96 0.65 30.84 9.98
CA TYR A 96 0.99 31.15 11.37
C TYR A 96 1.68 32.52 11.49
N VAL A 97 2.64 32.82 10.62
CA VAL A 97 3.35 34.11 10.63
C VAL A 97 2.39 35.28 10.37
N VAL A 98 1.53 35.17 9.35
CA VAL A 98 0.53 36.20 9.03
C VAL A 98 -0.45 36.39 10.20
N ALA A 99 -0.96 35.28 10.75
CA ALA A 99 -1.87 35.29 11.89
C ALA A 99 -1.20 35.91 13.14
N ALA A 100 0.05 35.57 13.41
CA ALA A 100 0.82 36.10 14.54
C ALA A 100 1.02 37.62 14.42
N ILE A 101 1.40 38.13 13.24
CA ILE A 101 1.52 39.58 13.01
C ILE A 101 0.17 40.28 13.24
N GLY A 102 -0.92 39.71 12.72
CA GLY A 102 -2.27 40.24 12.92
C GLY A 102 -2.67 40.30 14.39
N MET A 103 -2.44 39.23 15.14
CA MET A 103 -2.75 39.14 16.57
C MET A 103 -1.88 40.05 17.43
N ILE A 104 -0.57 40.15 17.15
CA ILE A 104 0.34 41.07 17.86
C ILE A 104 -0.08 42.52 17.63
N THR A 105 -0.43 42.88 16.39
CA THR A 105 -0.93 44.23 16.05
C THR A 105 -2.26 44.51 16.74
N GLY A 106 -3.18 43.53 16.74
CA GLY A 106 -4.46 43.61 17.45
C GLY A 106 -4.30 43.75 18.96
N PHE A 107 -3.35 43.04 19.57
CA PHE A 107 -3.02 43.15 20.99
C PHE A 107 -2.47 44.54 21.34
N ARG A 108 -1.59 45.11 20.50
CA ARG A 108 -1.08 46.48 20.71
C ARG A 108 -2.19 47.53 20.72
N ARG A 109 -3.24 47.35 19.91
CA ARG A 109 -4.38 48.28 19.81
C ARG A 109 -5.42 48.10 20.93
N THR A 110 -5.76 46.86 21.25
CA THR A 110 -6.83 46.55 22.21
C THR A 110 -6.35 46.39 23.65
N ARG A 111 -5.05 46.13 23.88
CA ARG A 111 -4.43 45.83 25.19
C ARG A 111 -5.06 44.63 25.93
N LYS A 112 -5.90 43.83 25.25
CA LYS A 112 -6.59 42.68 25.86
C LYS A 112 -5.80 41.40 25.60
N PRO A 113 -5.34 40.66 26.63
CA PRO A 113 -4.58 39.43 26.45
C PRO A 113 -5.37 38.33 25.74
N GLY A 114 -6.71 38.41 25.76
CA GLY A 114 -7.61 37.50 25.05
C GLY A 114 -7.34 37.43 23.53
N THR A 115 -6.79 38.48 22.92
CA THR A 115 -6.46 38.50 21.48
C THR A 115 -5.33 37.56 21.10
N LEU A 116 -4.50 37.13 22.06
CA LEU A 116 -3.39 36.19 21.84
C LEU A 116 -3.79 34.73 22.09
N VAL A 117 -4.96 34.47 22.68
CA VAL A 117 -5.42 33.10 22.99
C VAL A 117 -5.37 32.15 21.79
N PRO A 118 -5.76 32.57 20.56
CA PRO A 118 -5.69 31.68 19.39
C PRO A 118 -4.26 31.28 18.96
N LEU A 119 -3.21 31.99 19.41
CA LEU A 119 -1.82 31.58 19.14
C LEU A 119 -1.47 30.25 19.80
N LEU A 120 -2.09 29.93 20.93
CA LEU A 120 -1.77 28.72 21.70
C LEU A 120 -2.13 27.43 20.93
N PRO A 121 -3.38 27.23 20.45
CA PRO A 121 -3.70 26.06 19.63
C PRO A 121 -2.95 26.07 18.28
N LEU A 122 -2.72 27.24 17.68
CA LEU A 122 -2.00 27.34 16.40
C LEU A 122 -0.52 26.93 16.53
N SER A 123 0.16 27.41 17.57
CA SER A 123 1.56 27.06 17.85
C SER A 123 1.71 25.58 18.24
N PHE A 124 0.75 25.02 18.98
CA PHE A 124 0.74 23.59 19.31
C PHE A 124 0.69 22.71 18.06
N ILE A 125 -0.20 23.02 17.12
CA ILE A 125 -0.30 22.28 15.85
C ILE A 125 0.97 22.45 15.02
N LEU A 126 1.52 23.67 14.93
CA LEU A 126 2.74 23.92 14.17
C LEU A 126 3.94 23.18 14.75
N ALA A 127 4.09 23.17 16.08
CA ALA A 127 5.15 22.41 16.76
C ALA A 127 5.02 20.90 16.51
N TYR A 128 3.79 20.38 16.51
CA TYR A 128 3.53 18.98 16.17
C TYR A 128 3.94 18.66 14.73
N GLN A 129 3.61 19.52 13.76
CA GLN A 129 4.02 19.33 12.37
C GLN A 129 5.54 19.44 12.18
N ALA A 130 6.20 20.30 12.95
CA ALA A 130 7.66 20.43 12.93
C ALA A 130 8.36 19.15 13.42
N ASP A 131 7.88 18.57 14.52
CA ASP A 131 8.39 17.30 15.04
C ASP A 131 8.10 16.11 14.09
N LEU A 132 7.00 16.17 13.32
CA LEU A 132 6.74 15.19 12.26
C LEU A 132 7.64 15.35 11.02
N ALA A 133 7.96 16.58 10.63
CA ALA A 133 8.70 16.85 9.39
C ALA A 133 10.23 16.68 9.54
N TYR A 134 10.78 17.06 10.70
CA TYR A 134 12.22 17.06 10.98
C TYR A 134 12.61 16.30 12.25
N GLY A 135 11.67 16.08 13.17
CA GLY A 135 11.94 15.46 14.46
C GLY A 135 11.97 13.93 14.44
N SER A 136 12.02 13.34 15.62
CA SER A 136 12.11 11.88 15.82
C SER A 136 10.75 11.18 15.80
N LYS A 137 9.65 11.93 15.67
CA LYS A 137 8.30 11.39 15.82
C LYS A 137 7.95 10.31 14.82
N LEU A 138 8.39 10.45 13.57
CA LEU A 138 8.22 9.39 12.57
C LEU A 138 8.95 8.10 12.99
N ASN A 139 10.11 8.21 13.62
CA ASN A 139 10.81 7.03 14.14
C ASN A 139 10.04 6.37 15.29
N ARG A 140 9.47 7.18 16.19
CA ARG A 140 8.62 6.66 17.27
C ARG A 140 7.37 5.96 16.75
N ILE A 141 6.72 6.51 15.72
CA ILE A 141 5.56 5.88 15.07
C ILE A 141 5.97 4.53 14.43
N LYS A 142 7.16 4.46 13.82
CA LYS A 142 7.68 3.19 13.28
C LYS A 142 7.91 2.15 14.36
N MET A 143 8.56 2.53 15.47
CA MET A 143 8.77 1.62 16.60
C MET A 143 7.46 1.12 17.20
N GLU A 144 6.47 2.01 17.33
CA GLU A 144 5.13 1.63 17.81
C GLU A 144 4.44 0.66 16.83
N ALA A 145 4.56 0.90 15.53
CA ALA A 145 4.02 0.01 14.51
C ALA A 145 4.69 -1.37 14.53
N GLU A 146 6.01 -1.43 14.77
CA GLU A 146 6.75 -2.68 14.96
C GLU A 146 6.29 -3.42 16.22
N ASN A 147 6.09 -2.69 17.33
CA ASN A 147 5.57 -3.24 18.58
C ASN A 147 4.19 -3.90 18.38
N ILE A 148 3.27 -3.20 17.71
CA ILE A 148 1.93 -3.73 17.42
C ILE A 148 2.02 -5.00 16.56
N LEU A 149 2.90 -5.02 15.55
CA LEU A 149 3.05 -6.19 14.68
C LEU A 149 3.69 -7.40 15.37
N MET A 150 4.45 -7.20 16.45
CA MET A 150 5.10 -8.28 17.19
C MET A 150 4.28 -8.78 18.37
N PHE A 151 3.72 -7.86 19.17
CA PHE A 151 3.11 -8.20 20.46
C PHE A 151 1.59 -8.09 20.47
N GLU A 152 1.01 -7.27 19.59
CA GLU A 152 -0.43 -6.94 19.62
C GLU A 152 -1.10 -7.16 18.26
N ARG A 153 -0.79 -8.30 17.63
CA ARG A 153 -1.27 -8.69 16.29
C ARG A 153 -2.79 -8.66 16.15
N ASP A 154 -3.52 -8.86 17.24
CA ASP A 154 -4.98 -8.87 17.25
C ASP A 154 -5.57 -7.50 16.85
N LEU A 155 -4.89 -6.38 17.16
CA LEU A 155 -5.34 -5.03 16.74
C LEU A 155 -5.28 -4.80 15.23
N VAL A 156 -4.42 -5.54 14.52
CA VAL A 156 -4.18 -5.38 13.07
C VAL A 156 -4.96 -6.43 12.26
N SER A 157 -5.65 -7.35 12.94
CA SER A 157 -6.48 -8.35 12.27
C SER A 157 -7.64 -7.68 11.55
N VAL A 158 -7.80 -7.99 10.26
CA VAL A 158 -8.93 -7.48 9.48
C VAL A 158 -10.21 -8.18 9.96
N PRO A 159 -11.33 -7.44 10.17
CA PRO A 159 -12.59 -8.08 10.51
C PRO A 159 -12.99 -9.03 9.38
N MET A 160 -13.44 -10.24 9.73
CA MET A 160 -13.73 -11.35 8.80
C MET A 160 -12.52 -12.06 8.19
N GLY A 161 -11.30 -11.75 8.64
CA GLY A 161 -10.08 -12.42 8.16
C GLY A 161 -9.73 -12.06 6.71
N VAL A 162 -8.74 -12.76 6.15
CA VAL A 162 -8.35 -12.54 4.76
C VAL A 162 -9.38 -13.18 3.82
N PRO A 163 -9.84 -12.47 2.77
CA PRO A 163 -10.77 -13.05 1.80
C PRO A 163 -10.14 -14.27 1.14
N THR A 164 -10.76 -15.43 1.32
CA THR A 164 -10.38 -16.65 0.61
C THR A 164 -10.89 -16.58 -0.84
N PRO A 165 -10.26 -17.27 -1.81
CA PRO A 165 -10.71 -17.25 -3.20
C PRO A 165 -12.21 -17.54 -3.37
N SER A 166 -12.75 -18.46 -2.56
CA SER A 166 -14.18 -18.76 -2.50
C SER A 166 -15.03 -17.55 -2.13
N THR A 167 -14.67 -16.80 -1.09
CA THR A 167 -15.42 -15.58 -0.70
C THR A 167 -15.37 -14.49 -1.77
N ILE A 168 -14.30 -14.45 -2.58
CA ILE A 168 -14.19 -13.51 -3.69
C ILE A 168 -15.10 -13.93 -4.86
N ASP A 169 -15.15 -15.23 -5.15
CA ASP A 169 -16.02 -15.79 -6.19
C ASP A 169 -17.49 -15.61 -5.83
N GLU A 170 -17.89 -15.89 -4.59
CA GLU A 170 -19.24 -15.61 -4.07
C GLU A 170 -19.58 -14.11 -4.15
N ALA A 171 -18.64 -13.22 -3.85
CA ALA A 171 -18.85 -11.78 -3.96
C ALA A 171 -19.05 -11.33 -5.42
N ARG A 172 -18.37 -11.97 -6.38
CA ARG A 172 -18.56 -11.72 -7.82
C ARG A 172 -19.95 -12.16 -8.27
N GLU A 173 -20.39 -13.36 -7.89
CA GLU A 173 -21.71 -13.89 -8.22
C GLU A 173 -22.83 -13.00 -7.67
N ARG A 174 -22.72 -12.57 -6.41
CA ARG A 174 -23.68 -11.62 -5.81
C ARG A 174 -23.73 -10.29 -6.55
N GLN A 175 -22.61 -9.77 -7.05
CA GLN A 175 -22.60 -8.54 -7.86
C GLN A 175 -23.28 -8.74 -9.22
N GLU A 176 -23.13 -9.90 -9.83
CA GLU A 176 -23.79 -10.23 -11.10
C GLU A 176 -25.31 -10.37 -10.92
N GLU A 177 -25.75 -11.07 -9.87
CA GLU A 177 -27.16 -11.21 -9.51
C GLU A 177 -27.81 -9.84 -9.25
N ASN A 178 -27.15 -8.98 -8.47
CA ASN A 178 -27.68 -7.66 -8.15
C ASN A 178 -27.78 -6.75 -9.39
N LYS A 179 -26.85 -6.88 -10.35
CA LYS A 179 -26.94 -6.20 -11.66
C LYS A 179 -28.12 -6.71 -12.48
N ARG A 180 -28.38 -8.02 -12.47
CA ARG A 180 -29.55 -8.61 -13.16
C ARG A 180 -30.84 -8.06 -12.56
N LEU A 181 -30.94 -8.03 -11.23
CA LEU A 181 -32.11 -7.49 -10.52
C LEU A 181 -32.33 -6.01 -10.82
N ASN A 182 -31.26 -5.19 -10.83
CA ASN A 182 -31.40 -3.77 -11.13
C ASN A 182 -31.86 -3.53 -12.58
N LYS A 183 -31.35 -4.30 -13.54
CA LYS A 183 -31.79 -4.22 -14.94
C LYS A 183 -33.26 -4.63 -15.09
N VAL A 184 -33.70 -5.64 -14.34
CA VAL A 184 -35.12 -6.02 -14.32
C VAL A 184 -35.97 -4.90 -13.74
N HIS A 185 -35.54 -4.30 -12.63
CA HIS A 185 -36.26 -3.17 -12.01
C HIS A 185 -36.39 -1.96 -12.93
N GLU A 186 -35.33 -1.60 -13.68
CA GLU A 186 -35.36 -0.55 -14.70
C GLU A 186 -36.29 -0.84 -15.88
N VAL A 187 -36.63 -2.10 -16.15
CA VAL A 187 -37.55 -2.49 -17.23
C VAL A 187 -39.02 -2.42 -16.78
N PHE A 188 -39.28 -2.48 -15.47
CA PHE A 188 -40.63 -2.49 -14.90
C PHE A 188 -41.13 -1.11 -14.41
N ILE A 189 -40.35 -0.04 -14.61
CA ILE A 189 -40.71 1.37 -14.35
C ILE A 189 -40.71 2.11 -15.68
#